data_AF-A0A950Y6A3-F1
#
_entry.id   AF-A0A950Y6A3-F1
#
_cell.length_a   1.000
_cell.length_b   1.000
_cell.length_c   1.000
_cell.angle_alpha   90.00
_cell.angle_beta   90.00
_cell.angle_gamma   90.00
#
_symmetry.space_group_name_H-M   'P 1'
#
loop_
_entity.id
_entity.type
_entity.pdbx_description
1 polymer ?
#
loop_
_entity_poly.entity_id
_entity_poly.type
_entity_poly.pdbx_seq_one_letter_code
_entity_poly.pdbx_strand_id
1 'polypeptide(L)'
;ISNVKTLTTAAGNYFNYIDFEGVGGPNAVVNGANNLSGIRSSTITPTYAYNTVNHPIIPTRGLRVNLSFGFTGSVLGGNVNTLQPALDIAYFRRGIWKRNIMGFHVNGRFIIGYGGKVAPPYLRYYMGGENDIRGFDLLTISPFAYLPTTASVPVLNKDGTPVVQKIVNADGSIGTSAVTTTVPSYQVIFPGGDTAGVFNYEYRIPIVGPVTLAPFLDVGVDRLSFPSQLGLDPSRLEYLNALFPQANFSQHAIIAAGTQKPRASVGLELQVLMPVVNAPFRLYWAYNLRYLDTTLTPPVVADPSFFPNTATFQSAVQNYLGAPFRWDERRSIFRFSIGRTF
;
A
#
# COMPACT_ATOMS: atom_id res chain seq x y z
N ILE A 1 6.62 20.49 -13.31
CA ILE A 1 7.44 20.03 -12.16
C ILE A 1 6.48 19.89 -11.01
N SER A 2 6.33 18.69 -10.45
CA SER A 2 5.44 18.43 -9.31
C SER A 2 6.27 18.21 -8.06
N ASN A 3 5.76 18.72 -6.93
CA ASN A 3 6.28 18.42 -5.60
C ASN A 3 5.17 17.74 -4.79
N VAL A 4 5.47 16.64 -4.11
CA VAL A 4 4.49 15.98 -3.22
C VAL A 4 4.79 16.42 -1.78
N LYS A 5 3.74 16.80 -1.03
CA LYS A 5 3.84 17.20 0.38
C LYS A 5 2.89 16.34 1.22
N THR A 6 3.41 15.76 2.29
CA THR A 6 2.62 15.01 3.27
C THR A 6 1.87 15.96 4.20
N LEU A 7 0.66 15.57 4.60
CA LEU A 7 -0.22 16.40 5.44
C LEU A 7 -0.05 16.14 6.94
N THR A 8 0.66 15.08 7.33
CA THR A 8 0.91 14.72 8.73
C THR A 8 2.37 14.33 8.93
N THR A 9 2.91 14.49 10.15
CA THR A 9 4.28 14.05 10.48
C THR A 9 4.44 12.54 10.35
N ALA A 10 3.42 11.75 10.67
CA ALA A 10 3.46 10.30 10.51
C ALA A 10 3.50 9.87 9.03
N ALA A 11 2.66 10.48 8.19
CA ALA A 11 2.73 10.27 6.74
C ALA A 11 4.05 10.83 6.18
N GLY A 12 4.54 11.95 6.70
CA GLY A 12 5.87 12.49 6.43
C GLY A 12 6.96 11.48 6.69
N ASN A 13 7.00 10.91 7.89
CA ASN A 13 8.00 9.90 8.25
C ASN A 13 7.83 8.62 7.45
N TYR A 14 6.61 8.18 7.14
CA TYR A 14 6.36 6.98 6.34
C TYR A 14 6.73 7.17 4.86
N PHE A 15 6.34 8.29 4.25
CA PHE A 15 6.71 8.63 2.88
C PHE A 15 8.19 8.94 2.78
N ASN A 16 8.76 9.71 3.71
CA ASN A 16 10.21 9.87 3.79
C ASN A 16 10.84 8.48 3.96
N TYR A 17 10.30 7.57 4.75
CA TYR A 17 10.88 6.24 4.87
C TYR A 17 10.80 5.41 3.57
N ILE A 18 9.73 5.52 2.78
CA ILE A 18 9.59 4.81 1.49
C ILE A 18 10.34 5.49 0.33
N ASP A 19 10.45 6.82 0.37
CA ASP A 19 10.97 7.67 -0.71
C ASP A 19 12.42 8.13 -0.47
N PHE A 20 12.84 8.26 0.79
CA PHE A 20 14.22 8.56 1.25
C PHE A 20 15.07 7.29 1.41
N GLU A 21 14.46 6.12 1.53
CA GLU A 21 15.15 4.83 1.29
C GLU A 21 15.12 4.46 -0.23
N GLY A 22 14.67 5.43 -1.05
CA GLY A 22 14.70 5.46 -2.52
C GLY A 22 14.25 4.18 -3.18
N VAL A 23 12.96 3.85 -3.05
CA VAL A 23 12.37 2.82 -3.89
C VAL A 23 12.29 3.32 -5.35
N GLY A 24 13.43 3.26 -6.04
CA GLY A 24 13.80 3.74 -7.38
C GLY A 24 12.94 4.84 -8.04
N GLY A 25 12.78 5.97 -7.35
CA GLY A 25 12.25 7.18 -7.95
C GLY A 25 13.15 7.74 -9.09
N PRO A 26 12.62 8.62 -9.95
CA PRO A 26 13.33 9.29 -11.05
C PRO A 26 14.59 10.07 -10.64
N ASN A 27 14.69 10.44 -9.36
CA ASN A 27 15.75 11.25 -8.79
C ASN A 27 16.45 10.48 -7.66
N ALA A 28 17.14 9.39 -8.00
CA ALA A 28 18.13 8.79 -7.09
C ALA A 28 19.05 9.91 -6.56
N VAL A 29 19.28 9.92 -5.25
CA VAL A 29 19.82 11.06 -4.51
C VAL A 29 21.15 11.53 -5.10
N VAL A 30 21.22 12.80 -5.53
CA VAL A 30 22.48 13.53 -5.69
C VAL A 30 22.47 14.66 -4.66
N ASN A 31 23.32 14.55 -3.63
CA ASN A 31 23.57 15.58 -2.60
C ASN A 31 22.39 15.96 -1.68
N GLY A 32 21.70 14.99 -1.07
CA GLY A 32 20.82 15.26 0.08
C GLY A 32 19.57 16.11 -0.21
N ALA A 33 19.22 16.32 -1.48
CA ALA A 33 17.98 16.98 -1.89
C ALA A 33 16.86 15.94 -2.10
N ASN A 34 15.69 16.20 -1.50
CA ASN A 34 14.48 15.37 -1.55
C ASN A 34 14.14 14.85 -2.96
N ASN A 35 13.92 13.53 -3.06
CA ASN A 35 13.39 12.81 -4.23
C ASN A 35 11.98 13.31 -4.65
N LEU A 36 11.31 14.04 -3.74
CA LEU A 36 10.03 14.73 -3.95
C LEU A 36 10.14 16.06 -4.73
N SER A 37 11.35 16.48 -5.09
CA SER A 37 11.59 17.71 -5.86
C SER A 37 12.17 17.38 -7.23
N GLY A 38 11.77 18.14 -8.25
CA GLY A 38 12.31 17.97 -9.61
C GLY A 38 11.74 16.77 -10.37
N ILE A 39 10.65 16.14 -9.92
CA ILE A 39 9.95 15.13 -10.70
C ILE A 39 9.31 15.80 -11.92
N ARG A 40 9.67 15.31 -13.10
CA ARG A 40 9.13 15.74 -14.40
C ARG A 40 8.55 14.52 -15.10
N SER A 41 7.24 14.39 -15.05
CA SER A 41 6.52 13.36 -15.79
C SER A 41 5.95 13.97 -17.07
N SER A 42 6.41 13.48 -18.21
CA SER A 42 5.82 13.76 -19.52
C SER A 42 5.18 12.48 -20.02
N THR A 43 3.85 12.51 -20.18
CA THR A 43 3.04 11.31 -20.43
C THR A 43 2.14 11.50 -21.63
N ILE A 44 2.05 10.49 -22.50
CA ILE A 44 1.03 10.37 -23.53
C ILE A 44 0.10 9.21 -23.12
N THR A 45 -1.21 9.45 -23.12
CA THR A 45 -2.21 8.46 -22.70
C THR A 45 -3.26 8.28 -23.80
N PRO A 46 -3.03 7.41 -24.81
CA PRO A 46 -4.11 6.93 -25.65
C PRO A 46 -5.21 6.29 -24.81
N THR A 47 -6.45 6.59 -25.16
CA THR A 47 -7.64 6.04 -24.51
C THR A 47 -8.62 5.52 -25.56
N TYR A 48 -9.31 4.45 -25.22
CA TYR A 48 -10.46 3.93 -25.96
C TYR A 48 -11.64 3.84 -25.02
N ALA A 49 -12.75 4.46 -25.40
CA ALA A 49 -13.98 4.45 -24.62
C ALA A 49 -15.13 3.95 -25.48
N TYR A 50 -15.87 2.97 -24.97
CA TYR A 50 -17.09 2.44 -25.56
C TYR A 50 -18.18 2.39 -24.50
N ASN A 51 -19.33 2.98 -24.76
CA ASN A 51 -20.40 3.07 -23.78
C ASN A 51 -21.78 2.89 -24.42
N THR A 52 -22.47 1.83 -24.01
CA THR A 52 -23.87 1.53 -24.36
C THR A 52 -24.78 1.48 -23.14
N VAL A 53 -24.28 1.91 -21.97
CA VAL A 53 -25.03 1.94 -20.72
C VAL A 53 -26.21 2.88 -20.87
N ASN A 54 -27.41 2.36 -20.62
CA ASN A 54 -28.64 3.04 -20.98
C ASN A 54 -29.05 4.18 -20.02
N HIS A 55 -28.44 4.26 -18.84
CA HIS A 55 -28.74 5.30 -17.86
C HIS A 55 -27.51 5.61 -16.98
N PRO A 56 -27.12 6.88 -16.79
CA PRO A 56 -25.85 7.26 -16.16
C PRO A 56 -25.80 7.05 -14.63
N ILE A 57 -26.96 7.01 -13.97
CA ILE A 57 -27.07 6.86 -12.49
C ILE A 57 -27.60 5.48 -12.09
N ILE A 58 -28.73 5.05 -12.67
CA ILE A 58 -29.39 3.76 -12.39
C ILE A 58 -29.34 2.87 -13.65
N PRO A 59 -28.15 2.40 -14.05
CA PRO A 59 -28.02 1.57 -15.24
C PRO A 59 -28.79 0.25 -15.07
N THR A 60 -29.48 -0.17 -16.13
CA THR A 60 -30.24 -1.45 -16.15
C THR A 60 -29.79 -2.40 -17.25
N ARG A 61 -29.12 -1.87 -18.28
CA ARG A 61 -28.47 -2.65 -19.33
C ARG A 61 -27.32 -1.89 -19.97
N GLY A 62 -26.43 -2.63 -20.61
CA GLY A 62 -25.39 -2.09 -21.48
C GLY A 62 -23.99 -2.38 -20.95
N LEU A 63 -23.02 -1.98 -21.74
CA LEU A 63 -21.60 -2.23 -21.52
C LEU A 63 -20.85 -0.89 -21.58
N ARG A 64 -20.00 -0.65 -20.59
CA ARG A 64 -18.99 0.41 -20.58
C ARG A 64 -17.62 -0.27 -20.59
N VAL A 65 -16.77 0.12 -21.52
CA VAL A 65 -15.37 -0.30 -21.60
C VAL A 65 -14.53 0.95 -21.73
N ASN A 66 -13.56 1.12 -20.83
CA ASN A 66 -12.51 2.11 -20.95
C ASN A 66 -11.17 1.37 -20.92
N LEU A 67 -10.35 1.57 -21.94
CA LEU A 67 -8.97 1.13 -21.99
C LEU A 67 -8.07 2.36 -22.04
N SER A 68 -6.97 2.34 -21.30
CA SER A 68 -5.97 3.41 -21.34
C SER A 68 -4.58 2.82 -21.27
N PHE A 69 -3.63 3.48 -21.94
CA PHE A 69 -2.22 3.11 -21.85
C PHE A 69 -1.40 4.37 -21.62
N GLY A 70 -0.89 4.55 -20.40
CA GLY A 70 0.02 5.65 -20.07
C GLY A 70 1.44 5.31 -20.49
N PHE A 71 2.01 6.09 -21.39
CA PHE A 71 3.43 6.06 -21.71
C PHE A 71 4.09 7.32 -21.17
N THR A 72 4.85 7.19 -20.07
CA THR A 72 5.64 8.27 -19.48
C THR A 72 7.10 8.03 -19.80
N GLY A 73 7.82 9.03 -20.30
CA GLY A 73 9.20 8.80 -20.70
C GLY A 73 10.08 10.05 -20.76
N SER A 74 11.38 9.84 -20.54
CA SER A 74 12.40 10.86 -20.76
C SER A 74 12.49 11.32 -22.21
N VAL A 75 12.10 10.47 -23.17
CA VAL A 75 11.96 10.84 -24.59
C VAL A 75 10.93 11.96 -24.82
N LEU A 76 10.02 12.19 -23.86
CA LEU A 76 9.03 13.26 -23.87
C LEU A 76 9.47 14.48 -23.05
N GLY A 77 10.74 14.56 -22.64
CA GLY A 77 11.30 15.67 -21.85
C GLY A 77 11.14 15.55 -20.33
N GLY A 78 10.73 14.37 -19.85
CA GLY A 78 10.63 14.05 -18.42
C GLY A 78 11.89 13.36 -17.85
N ASN A 79 11.84 13.01 -16.56
CA ASN A 79 12.81 12.10 -15.92
C ASN A 79 12.16 10.79 -15.42
N VAL A 80 10.84 10.63 -15.54
CA VAL A 80 10.12 9.40 -15.20
C VAL A 80 9.96 8.53 -16.45
N ASN A 81 10.17 7.22 -16.33
CA ASN A 81 9.96 6.27 -17.42
C ASN A 81 9.06 5.12 -16.94
N THR A 82 7.79 5.12 -17.33
CA THR A 82 6.81 4.10 -16.94
C THR A 82 5.84 3.74 -18.07
N LEU A 83 5.41 2.48 -18.09
CA LEU A 83 4.27 2.00 -18.87
C LEU A 83 3.12 1.68 -17.92
N GLN A 84 1.92 2.17 -18.24
CA GLN A 84 0.74 2.06 -17.36
C GLN A 84 -0.53 1.69 -18.15
N PRO A 85 -0.70 0.43 -18.57
CA PRO A 85 -1.98 -0.04 -19.09
C PRO A 85 -3.01 -0.15 -17.96
N ALA A 86 -4.24 0.24 -18.27
CA ALA A 86 -5.38 0.05 -17.40
C ALA A 86 -6.64 -0.25 -18.21
N LEU A 87 -7.57 -0.96 -17.57
CA LEU A 87 -8.89 -1.27 -18.09
C LEU A 87 -9.94 -1.06 -17.01
N ASP A 88 -11.12 -0.60 -17.43
CA ASP A 88 -12.31 -0.43 -16.61
C ASP A 88 -13.51 -0.91 -17.43
N ILE A 89 -14.18 -1.95 -16.96
CA ILE A 89 -15.31 -2.57 -17.65
C ILE A 89 -16.48 -2.64 -16.69
N ALA A 90 -17.62 -2.10 -17.08
CA ALA A 90 -18.88 -2.25 -16.35
C ALA A 90 -19.94 -2.84 -17.27
N TYR A 91 -20.62 -3.89 -16.84
CA TYR A 91 -21.68 -4.54 -17.59
C TYR A 91 -22.94 -4.66 -16.74
N PHE A 92 -24.06 -4.24 -17.31
CA PHE A 92 -25.36 -4.28 -16.67
C PHE A 92 -26.31 -5.12 -17.50
N ARG A 93 -27.11 -5.94 -16.82
CA ARG A 93 -28.23 -6.68 -17.43
C ARG A 93 -29.34 -6.90 -16.43
N ARG A 94 -30.53 -7.22 -16.94
CA ARG A 94 -31.65 -7.66 -16.09
C ARG A 94 -31.28 -8.94 -15.34
N GLY A 95 -31.64 -8.95 -14.05
CA GLY A 95 -31.51 -10.09 -13.14
C GLY A 95 -32.57 -11.16 -13.37
N ILE A 96 -32.70 -12.05 -12.37
CA ILE A 96 -33.66 -13.17 -12.40
C ILE A 96 -35.10 -12.64 -12.50
N TRP A 97 -35.45 -11.64 -11.69
CA TRP A 97 -36.72 -10.93 -11.82
C TRP A 97 -36.57 -9.69 -12.71
N LYS A 98 -37.61 -9.37 -13.47
CA LYS A 98 -37.60 -8.28 -14.47
C LYS A 98 -37.23 -6.90 -13.90
N ARG A 99 -37.50 -6.68 -12.61
CA ARG A 99 -37.19 -5.43 -11.89
C ARG A 99 -35.76 -5.40 -11.34
N ASN A 100 -35.10 -6.54 -11.23
CA ASN A 100 -33.76 -6.64 -10.65
C ASN A 100 -32.69 -6.42 -11.71
N ILE A 101 -31.52 -5.96 -11.26
CA ILE A 101 -30.38 -5.67 -12.13
C ILE A 101 -29.16 -6.41 -11.59
N MET A 102 -28.42 -7.04 -12.49
CA MET A 102 -27.07 -7.53 -12.23
C MET A 102 -26.08 -6.52 -12.77
N GLY A 103 -25.23 -5.99 -11.89
CA GLY A 103 -24.08 -5.17 -12.22
C GLY A 103 -22.80 -5.97 -12.04
N PHE A 104 -21.94 -5.92 -13.04
CA PHE A 104 -20.60 -6.51 -13.01
C PHE A 104 -19.61 -5.40 -13.29
N HIS A 105 -18.52 -5.36 -12.54
CA HIS A 105 -17.44 -4.43 -12.78
C HIS A 105 -16.09 -5.12 -12.64
N VAL A 106 -15.20 -4.82 -13.56
CA VAL A 106 -13.82 -5.28 -13.58
C VAL A 106 -12.95 -4.07 -13.79
N ASN A 107 -12.00 -3.85 -12.88
CA ASN A 107 -10.97 -2.84 -13.04
C ASN A 107 -9.60 -3.51 -12.92
N GLY A 108 -8.72 -3.23 -13.86
CA GLY A 108 -7.37 -3.76 -13.93
C GLY A 108 -6.38 -2.64 -14.17
N ARG A 109 -5.32 -2.59 -13.36
CA ARG A 109 -4.31 -1.55 -13.37
C ARG A 109 -2.94 -2.20 -13.28
N PHE A 110 -2.02 -1.78 -14.13
CA PHE A 110 -0.64 -2.25 -14.12
C PHE A 110 0.31 -1.07 -14.29
N ILE A 111 1.48 -1.12 -13.68
CA ILE A 111 2.53 -0.13 -13.86
C ILE A 111 3.91 -0.79 -13.83
N ILE A 112 4.80 -0.40 -14.73
CA ILE A 112 6.19 -0.85 -14.72
C ILE A 112 7.11 0.26 -15.19
N GLY A 113 8.28 0.38 -14.57
CA GLY A 113 9.35 1.24 -15.04
C GLY A 113 10.19 0.59 -16.14
N TYR A 114 10.72 1.40 -17.06
CA TYR A 114 11.56 0.91 -18.16
C TYR A 114 12.80 1.79 -18.36
N GLY A 115 13.78 1.29 -19.12
CA GLY A 115 15.01 2.03 -19.41
C GLY A 115 15.89 2.24 -18.18
N GLY A 116 16.01 1.21 -17.32
CA GLY A 116 16.81 1.25 -16.09
C GLY A 116 16.16 1.99 -14.92
N LYS A 117 14.93 2.49 -15.08
CA LYS A 117 14.14 3.13 -14.02
C LYS A 117 13.03 2.20 -13.55
N VAL A 118 12.53 2.42 -12.34
CA VAL A 118 11.42 1.65 -11.77
C VAL A 118 10.19 2.53 -11.58
N ALA A 119 9.05 1.88 -11.35
CA ALA A 119 7.80 2.56 -11.05
C ALA A 119 7.90 3.35 -9.72
N PRO A 120 7.70 4.67 -9.72
CA PRO A 120 7.79 5.49 -8.52
C PRO A 120 6.78 5.06 -7.44
N PRO A 121 7.10 5.16 -6.14
CA PRO A 121 6.22 4.69 -5.06
C PRO A 121 4.85 5.36 -5.04
N TYR A 122 4.77 6.65 -5.41
CA TYR A 122 3.53 7.42 -5.44
C TYR A 122 2.58 7.03 -6.60
N LEU A 123 3.04 6.22 -7.57
CA LEU A 123 2.20 5.70 -8.66
C LEU A 123 1.75 4.26 -8.45
N ARG A 124 2.11 3.65 -7.31
CA ARG A 124 1.73 2.28 -7.00
C ARG A 124 0.32 2.18 -6.46
N TYR A 125 -0.23 0.99 -6.62
CA TYR A 125 -1.61 0.71 -6.29
C TYR A 125 -1.76 0.26 -4.85
N TYR A 126 -2.94 0.54 -4.32
CA TYR A 126 -3.46 0.08 -3.06
C TYR A 126 -4.95 -0.15 -3.27
N MET A 127 -5.55 -1.03 -2.48
CA MET A 127 -6.97 -1.36 -2.57
C MET A 127 -7.67 -1.31 -1.22
N GLY A 128 -9.00 -1.28 -1.28
CA GLY A 128 -9.88 -1.30 -0.12
C GLY A 128 -10.75 -0.05 -0.07
N GLY A 129 -11.88 -0.15 0.63
CA GLY A 129 -12.91 0.88 0.65
C GLY A 129 -14.01 0.63 -0.38
N GLU A 130 -14.87 1.64 -0.54
CA GLU A 130 -16.19 1.51 -1.15
C GLU A 130 -16.21 1.36 -2.67
N ASN A 131 -15.09 1.68 -3.32
CA ASN A 131 -14.91 1.66 -4.77
C ASN A 131 -14.06 0.48 -5.26
N ASP A 132 -13.35 -0.20 -4.35
CA ASP A 132 -12.56 -1.40 -4.64
C ASP A 132 -13.24 -2.62 -4.01
N ILE A 133 -12.85 -2.99 -2.78
CA ILE A 133 -13.39 -4.15 -2.06
C ILE A 133 -14.01 -3.66 -0.75
N ARG A 134 -15.35 -3.65 -0.69
CA ARG A 134 -16.06 -3.34 0.56
C ARG A 134 -15.67 -4.36 1.63
N GLY A 135 -15.66 -3.98 2.90
CA GLY A 135 -15.19 -4.86 3.97
C GLY A 135 -13.75 -4.64 4.40
N PHE A 136 -12.95 -3.97 3.56
CA PHE A 136 -11.59 -3.54 3.88
C PHE A 136 -11.52 -2.02 4.01
N ASP A 137 -10.64 -1.55 4.89
CA ASP A 137 -10.39 -0.13 5.05
C ASP A 137 -9.64 0.43 3.83
N LEU A 138 -9.79 1.74 3.61
CA LEU A 138 -9.26 2.43 2.43
C LEU A 138 -7.73 2.27 2.35
N LEU A 139 -7.22 1.86 1.19
CA LEU A 139 -5.78 1.66 0.89
C LEU A 139 -5.05 0.66 1.82
N THR A 140 -5.77 -0.28 2.45
CA THR A 140 -5.16 -1.26 3.37
C THR A 140 -4.73 -2.56 2.70
N ILE A 141 -5.23 -2.85 1.50
CA ILE A 141 -4.82 -4.01 0.72
C ILE A 141 -3.63 -3.59 -0.13
N SER A 142 -2.45 -4.10 0.22
CA SER A 142 -1.24 -3.97 -0.58
C SER A 142 -0.31 -5.16 -0.34
N PRO A 143 0.71 -5.36 -1.20
CA PRO A 143 1.89 -6.15 -0.87
C PRO A 143 2.62 -5.55 0.33
N PHE A 144 3.22 -6.40 1.16
CA PHE A 144 4.08 -5.96 2.27
C PHE A 144 5.52 -6.35 1.94
N ALA A 145 6.47 -5.53 2.39
CA ALA A 145 7.89 -5.79 2.22
C ALA A 145 8.68 -5.39 3.47
N TYR A 146 9.92 -5.85 3.54
CA TYR A 146 10.89 -5.49 4.56
C TYR A 146 11.98 -4.64 3.95
N LEU A 147 12.19 -3.47 4.55
CA LEU A 147 13.17 -2.49 4.13
C LEU A 147 14.35 -2.47 5.11
N PRO A 148 15.61 -2.53 4.62
CA PRO A 148 16.79 -2.36 5.46
C PRO A 148 16.72 -1.09 6.31
N THR A 149 17.15 -1.18 7.55
CA THR A 149 17.24 -0.05 8.46
C THR A 149 18.19 -0.35 9.61
N THR A 150 18.20 0.53 10.61
CA THR A 150 18.89 0.33 11.87
C THR A 150 17.90 0.33 13.03
N ALA A 151 18.24 -0.39 14.09
CA ALA A 151 17.53 -0.36 15.36
C ALA A 151 18.48 0.11 16.47
N SER A 152 17.94 0.87 17.43
CA SER A 152 18.65 1.22 18.66
C SER A 152 18.22 0.26 19.76
N VAL A 153 19.17 -0.50 20.30
CA VAL A 153 18.92 -1.54 21.30
C VAL A 153 19.65 -1.21 22.61
N PRO A 154 19.00 -1.40 23.78
CA PRO A 154 19.65 -1.15 25.06
C PRO A 154 20.76 -2.17 25.30
N VAL A 155 21.93 -1.70 25.73
CA VAL A 155 23.03 -2.55 26.17
C VAL A 155 22.71 -3.07 27.57
N LEU A 156 22.82 -4.38 27.76
CA LEU A 156 22.51 -5.03 29.03
C LEU A 156 23.78 -5.54 29.73
N ASN A 157 23.76 -5.51 31.05
CA ASN A 157 24.67 -6.26 31.90
C ASN A 157 24.41 -7.78 31.78
N LYS A 158 25.32 -8.61 32.30
CA LYS A 158 25.15 -10.08 32.29
C LYS A 158 23.92 -10.55 33.07
N ASP A 159 23.44 -9.77 34.03
CA ASP A 159 22.24 -10.04 34.82
C ASP A 159 20.94 -9.59 34.13
N GLY A 160 21.03 -9.04 32.92
CA GLY A 160 19.88 -8.56 32.14
C GLY A 160 19.44 -7.13 32.47
N THR A 161 20.07 -6.46 33.44
CA THR A 161 19.77 -5.05 33.74
C THR A 161 20.36 -4.11 32.69
N PRO A 162 19.72 -2.97 32.35
CA PRO A 162 20.30 -2.01 31.42
C PRO A 162 21.60 -1.40 31.96
N VAL A 163 22.62 -1.31 31.10
CA VAL A 163 23.77 -0.45 31.36
C VAL A 163 23.29 1.00 31.31
N VAL A 164 23.58 1.77 32.35
CA VAL A 164 23.16 3.18 32.46
C VAL A 164 24.35 4.13 32.43
N GLN A 165 24.14 5.30 31.84
CA GLN A 165 25.06 6.44 31.86
C GLN A 165 24.40 7.64 32.55
N LYS A 166 25.22 8.49 33.18
CA LYS A 166 24.73 9.74 33.75
C LYS A 166 24.44 10.74 32.64
N ILE A 167 23.30 11.42 32.73
CA ILE A 167 22.90 12.49 31.82
C ILE A 167 22.55 13.74 32.62
N VAL A 168 22.65 14.91 31.97
CA VAL A 168 22.15 16.17 32.54
C VAL A 168 20.82 16.48 31.86
N ASN A 169 19.76 16.57 32.65
CA ASN A 169 18.42 16.87 32.17
C ASN A 169 18.30 18.36 31.79
N ALA A 170 17.24 18.72 31.05
CA ALA A 170 16.99 20.10 30.62
C ALA A 170 16.85 21.10 31.78
N ASP A 171 16.50 20.61 32.97
CA ASP A 171 16.40 21.39 34.22
C ASP A 171 17.72 21.46 35.02
N GLY A 172 18.81 20.90 34.49
CA GLY A 172 20.12 20.86 35.14
C GLY A 172 20.29 19.75 36.19
N SER A 173 19.27 18.92 36.42
CA SER A 173 19.38 17.77 37.34
C SER A 173 20.20 16.63 36.71
N ILE A 174 20.87 15.83 37.55
CA ILE A 174 21.60 14.64 37.10
C ILE A 174 20.64 13.45 37.07
N GLY A 175 20.39 12.92 35.88
CA GLY A 175 19.61 11.71 35.66
C GLY A 175 20.48 10.53 35.20
N THR A 176 19.85 9.38 35.00
CA THR A 176 20.46 8.22 34.35
C THR A 176 19.66 7.84 33.11
N SER A 177 20.34 7.52 32.02
CA SER A 177 19.74 6.97 30.80
C SER A 177 20.39 5.65 30.45
N ALA A 178 19.61 4.73 29.87
CA ALA A 178 20.15 3.50 29.31
C ALA A 178 21.15 3.82 28.18
N VAL A 179 22.24 3.08 28.13
CA VAL A 179 23.19 3.06 27.02
C VAL A 179 22.58 2.19 25.91
N THR A 180 22.61 2.69 24.68
CA THR A 180 22.09 1.97 23.52
C THR A 180 23.19 1.75 22.48
N THR A 181 23.09 0.67 21.72
CA THR A 181 23.90 0.43 20.52
C THR A 181 23.02 0.36 19.28
N THR A 182 23.57 0.74 18.12
CA THR A 182 22.85 0.72 16.84
C THR A 182 23.22 -0.55 16.10
N VAL A 183 22.20 -1.29 15.64
CA VAL A 183 22.36 -2.60 14.98
C VAL A 183 21.56 -2.67 13.68
N PRO A 184 21.96 -3.52 12.71
CA PRO A 184 21.22 -3.67 11.45
C PRO A 184 19.87 -4.35 11.70
N SER A 185 18.82 -3.88 11.01
CA SER A 185 17.46 -4.40 11.16
C SER A 185 16.67 -4.28 9.85
N TYR A 186 15.46 -4.84 9.87
CA TYR A 186 14.46 -4.67 8.84
C TYR A 186 13.17 -4.13 9.45
N GLN A 187 12.55 -3.16 8.77
CA GLN A 187 11.23 -2.66 9.13
C GLN A 187 10.21 -3.05 8.05
N VAL A 188 8.99 -3.35 8.48
CA VAL A 188 7.87 -3.59 7.57
C VAL A 188 7.43 -2.30 6.87
N ILE A 189 7.17 -2.40 5.57
CA ILE A 189 6.60 -1.33 4.75
C ILE A 189 5.46 -1.87 3.88
N PHE A 190 4.58 -0.96 3.45
CA PHE A 190 3.50 -1.22 2.52
C PHE A 190 3.79 -0.45 1.22
N PRO A 191 4.64 -0.99 0.34
CA PRO A 191 5.17 -0.27 -0.82
C PRO A 191 4.15 -0.02 -1.94
N GLY A 192 2.92 -0.53 -1.82
CA GLY A 192 1.95 -0.61 -2.91
C GLY A 192 2.32 -1.65 -3.96
N GLY A 193 1.34 -2.08 -4.75
CA GLY A 193 1.56 -3.00 -5.86
C GLY A 193 1.85 -2.33 -7.20
N ASP A 194 2.42 -3.11 -8.11
CA ASP A 194 2.57 -2.78 -9.52
C ASP A 194 1.43 -3.34 -10.39
N THR A 195 0.64 -4.25 -9.83
CA THR A 195 -0.47 -4.94 -10.50
C THR A 195 -1.67 -5.02 -9.57
N ALA A 196 -2.76 -4.36 -9.92
CA ALA A 196 -4.00 -4.37 -9.19
C ALA A 196 -5.16 -4.84 -10.08
N GLY A 197 -5.99 -5.74 -9.57
CA GLY A 197 -7.22 -6.15 -10.21
C GLY A 197 -8.36 -6.26 -9.21
N VAL A 198 -9.53 -5.76 -9.57
CA VAL A 198 -10.75 -5.89 -8.77
C VAL A 198 -11.92 -6.29 -9.66
N PHE A 199 -12.76 -7.16 -9.12
CA PHE A 199 -14.04 -7.58 -9.66
C PHE A 199 -15.12 -7.30 -8.62
N ASN A 200 -16.19 -6.66 -9.05
CA ASN A 200 -17.36 -6.41 -8.23
C ASN A 200 -18.61 -6.96 -8.91
N TYR A 201 -19.46 -7.55 -8.11
CA TYR A 201 -20.79 -7.99 -8.51
C TYR A 201 -21.83 -7.40 -7.58
N GLU A 202 -22.92 -6.88 -8.16
CA GLU A 202 -24.07 -6.38 -7.42
C GLU A 202 -25.38 -6.92 -7.99
N TYR A 203 -26.26 -7.38 -7.10
CA TYR A 203 -27.63 -7.77 -7.45
C TYR A 203 -28.62 -6.74 -6.92
N ARG A 204 -28.98 -5.75 -7.73
CA ARG A 204 -29.82 -4.63 -7.31
C ARG A 204 -31.30 -5.03 -7.31
N ILE A 205 -31.94 -4.91 -6.15
CA ILE A 205 -33.36 -5.17 -5.89
C ILE A 205 -34.01 -3.83 -5.52
N PRO A 206 -34.73 -3.19 -6.47
CA PRO A 206 -35.51 -1.99 -6.14
C PRO A 206 -36.62 -2.34 -5.14
N ILE A 207 -36.67 -1.63 -4.01
CA ILE A 207 -37.69 -1.84 -2.96
C ILE A 207 -38.86 -0.90 -3.23
N VAL A 208 -38.67 0.39 -2.97
CA VAL A 208 -39.68 1.45 -3.11
C VAL A 208 -39.00 2.78 -3.43
N GLY A 209 -39.56 3.54 -4.36
CA GLY A 209 -39.01 4.84 -4.74
C GLY A 209 -37.51 4.75 -5.13
N PRO A 210 -36.64 5.62 -4.59
CA PRO A 210 -35.19 5.60 -4.87
C PRO A 210 -34.41 4.57 -4.04
N VAL A 211 -35.07 3.71 -3.27
CA VAL A 211 -34.45 2.76 -2.35
C VAL A 211 -34.17 1.43 -3.03
N THR A 212 -32.91 1.01 -3.03
CA THR A 212 -32.45 -0.26 -3.61
C THR A 212 -31.65 -1.04 -2.58
N LEU A 213 -31.92 -2.35 -2.44
CA LEU A 213 -31.05 -3.27 -1.73
C LEU A 213 -30.15 -3.99 -2.74
N ALA A 214 -28.86 -4.07 -2.46
CA ALA A 214 -27.88 -4.72 -3.31
C ALA A 214 -27.02 -5.68 -2.48
N PRO A 215 -27.31 -7.00 -2.51
CA PRO A 215 -26.31 -7.99 -2.18
C PRO A 215 -25.14 -7.89 -3.15
N PHE A 216 -23.92 -8.00 -2.63
CA PHE A 216 -22.71 -7.86 -3.43
C PHE A 216 -21.67 -8.93 -3.13
N LEU A 217 -20.76 -9.10 -4.08
CA LEU A 217 -19.52 -9.85 -3.97
C LEU A 217 -18.40 -8.98 -4.56
N ASP A 218 -17.37 -8.72 -3.77
CA ASP A 218 -16.17 -8.02 -4.21
C ASP A 218 -14.97 -8.95 -4.08
N VAL A 219 -14.11 -9.00 -5.10
CA VAL A 219 -12.88 -9.79 -5.11
C VAL A 219 -11.78 -8.96 -5.73
N GLY A 220 -10.61 -8.89 -5.12
CA GLY A 220 -9.50 -8.15 -5.70
C GLY A 220 -8.15 -8.57 -5.18
N VAL A 221 -7.11 -8.14 -5.86
CA VAL A 221 -5.75 -8.62 -5.66
C VAL A 221 -4.74 -7.54 -6.05
N ASP A 222 -3.94 -7.12 -5.08
CA ASP A 222 -2.86 -6.15 -5.27
C ASP A 222 -1.52 -6.87 -5.11
N ARG A 223 -0.63 -6.71 -6.09
CA ARG A 223 0.61 -7.48 -6.21
C ARG A 223 1.79 -6.65 -6.67
N LEU A 224 2.97 -7.11 -6.27
CA LEU A 224 4.25 -6.82 -6.89
C LEU A 224 4.60 -7.99 -7.80
N SER A 225 4.14 -7.92 -9.05
CA SER A 225 4.46 -8.89 -10.10
C SER A 225 5.92 -8.76 -10.57
N PHE A 226 6.54 -7.59 -10.37
CA PHE A 226 7.94 -7.31 -10.70
C PHE A 226 8.71 -6.87 -9.44
N PRO A 227 9.09 -7.81 -8.55
CA PRO A 227 9.84 -7.49 -7.33
C PRO A 227 11.14 -6.71 -7.57
N SER A 228 11.77 -6.87 -8.73
CA SER A 228 12.94 -6.08 -9.13
C SER A 228 12.66 -4.58 -9.27
N GLN A 229 11.39 -4.16 -9.33
CA GLN A 229 10.98 -2.76 -9.31
C GLN A 229 10.99 -2.17 -7.88
N LEU A 230 11.22 -2.98 -6.85
CA LEU A 230 11.46 -2.55 -5.47
C LEU A 230 12.95 -2.25 -5.18
N GLY A 231 13.66 -1.65 -6.14
CA GLY A 231 15.07 -1.29 -5.95
C GLY A 231 15.24 -0.22 -4.89
N LEU A 232 16.26 -0.30 -4.03
CA LEU A 232 16.56 0.65 -2.95
C LEU A 232 17.51 1.76 -3.41
N ASP A 233 17.62 2.83 -2.64
CA ASP A 233 18.58 3.90 -2.92
C ASP A 233 20.02 3.34 -2.81
N PRO A 234 20.84 3.42 -3.87
CA PRO A 234 22.19 2.88 -3.84
C PRO A 234 23.08 3.54 -2.79
N SER A 235 22.97 4.84 -2.55
CA SER A 235 23.82 5.57 -1.60
C SER A 235 23.49 5.20 -0.15
N ARG A 236 22.20 5.01 0.15
CA ARG A 236 21.75 4.54 1.46
C ARG A 236 22.16 3.09 1.71
N LEU A 237 22.00 2.23 0.71
CA LEU A 237 22.43 0.84 0.80
C LEU A 237 23.95 0.74 1.01
N GLU A 238 24.72 1.53 0.28
CA GLU A 238 26.18 1.62 0.44
C GLU A 238 26.55 2.07 1.85
N TYR A 239 25.87 3.09 2.39
CA TYR A 239 26.05 3.53 3.78
C TYR A 239 25.74 2.42 4.80
N LEU A 240 24.60 1.75 4.65
CA LEU A 240 24.19 0.68 5.58
C LEU A 240 25.16 -0.51 5.52
N ASN A 241 25.60 -0.90 4.33
CA ASN A 241 26.58 -1.97 4.15
C ASN A 241 28.01 -1.55 4.57
N ALA A 242 28.34 -0.25 4.54
CA ALA A 242 29.59 0.25 5.11
C ALA A 242 29.57 0.21 6.65
N LEU A 243 28.44 0.55 7.28
CA LEU A 243 28.27 0.44 8.73
C LEU A 243 28.19 -1.00 9.21
N PHE A 244 27.50 -1.87 8.46
CA PHE A 244 27.26 -3.25 8.84
C PHE A 244 27.61 -4.21 7.69
N PRO A 245 28.91 -4.41 7.38
CA PRO A 245 29.31 -5.24 6.24
C PRO A 245 28.80 -6.68 6.30
N GLN A 246 28.66 -7.24 7.52
CA GLN A 246 28.17 -8.60 7.73
C GLN A 246 26.65 -8.73 7.48
N ALA A 247 25.88 -7.63 7.54
CA ALA A 247 24.44 -7.66 7.29
C ALA A 247 24.11 -7.88 5.80
N ASN A 248 25.00 -7.45 4.90
CA ASN A 248 24.92 -7.63 3.45
C ASN A 248 23.51 -7.38 2.88
N PHE A 249 23.00 -6.16 3.10
CA PHE A 249 21.67 -5.78 2.63
C PHE A 249 21.58 -5.86 1.10
N SER A 250 20.46 -6.43 0.63
CA SER A 250 20.15 -6.54 -0.80
C SER A 250 19.74 -5.20 -1.42
N GLN A 251 19.98 -5.06 -2.72
CA GLN A 251 19.54 -3.92 -3.54
C GLN A 251 18.03 -3.78 -3.69
N HIS A 252 17.25 -4.75 -3.22
CA HIS A 252 15.79 -4.74 -3.33
C HIS A 252 15.15 -5.03 -1.97
N ALA A 253 14.00 -4.41 -1.72
CA ALA A 253 13.19 -4.74 -0.53
C ALA A 253 12.73 -6.21 -0.58
N ILE A 254 12.70 -6.87 0.58
CA ILE A 254 12.32 -8.28 0.68
C ILE A 254 10.82 -8.38 0.83
N ILE A 255 10.13 -9.01 -0.12
CA ILE A 255 8.67 -9.18 -0.04
C ILE A 255 8.32 -10.11 1.13
N ALA A 256 7.37 -9.69 1.97
CA ALA A 256 6.83 -10.54 3.02
C ALA A 256 5.92 -11.62 2.41
N ALA A 257 6.31 -12.88 2.57
CA ALA A 257 5.62 -14.01 1.95
C ALA A 257 4.14 -14.09 2.38
N GLY A 258 3.28 -14.44 1.44
CA GLY A 258 1.86 -14.68 1.70
C GLY A 258 0.98 -13.42 1.83
N THR A 259 1.54 -12.21 1.80
CA THR A 259 0.79 -10.95 1.94
C THR A 259 0.03 -10.51 0.68
N GLN A 260 0.36 -11.10 -0.47
CA GLN A 260 -0.19 -10.76 -1.80
C GLN A 260 -1.38 -11.63 -2.25
N LYS A 261 -2.04 -12.30 -1.30
CA LYS A 261 -3.20 -13.16 -1.58
C LYS A 261 -4.41 -12.29 -1.98
N PRO A 262 -5.29 -12.75 -2.89
CA PRO A 262 -6.55 -12.08 -3.16
C PRO A 262 -7.38 -11.88 -1.88
N ARG A 263 -8.11 -10.77 -1.81
CA ARG A 263 -9.12 -10.47 -0.80
C ARG A 263 -10.50 -10.64 -1.42
N ALA A 264 -11.48 -11.04 -0.62
CA ALA A 264 -12.85 -11.19 -1.06
C ALA A 264 -13.83 -10.88 0.07
N SER A 265 -14.94 -10.24 -0.28
CA SER A 265 -16.01 -9.93 0.64
C SER A 265 -17.38 -10.10 0.00
N VAL A 266 -18.38 -10.32 0.84
CA VAL A 266 -19.79 -10.30 0.47
C VAL A 266 -20.54 -9.43 1.44
N GLY A 267 -21.72 -8.94 1.04
CA GLY A 267 -22.50 -8.13 1.95
C GLY A 267 -23.81 -7.67 1.39
N LEU A 268 -24.44 -6.75 2.13
CA LEU A 268 -25.68 -6.10 1.79
C LEU A 268 -25.47 -4.59 1.81
N GLU A 269 -25.91 -3.92 0.75
CA GLU A 269 -25.87 -2.48 0.63
C GLU A 269 -27.28 -1.91 0.40
N LEU A 270 -27.66 -0.93 1.21
CA LEU A 270 -28.85 -0.12 1.01
C LEU A 270 -28.45 1.19 0.33
N GLN A 271 -29.01 1.43 -0.85
CA GLN A 271 -28.76 2.62 -1.66
C GLN A 271 -29.99 3.51 -1.68
N VAL A 272 -29.81 4.81 -1.45
CA VAL A 272 -30.87 5.82 -1.53
C VAL A 272 -30.38 7.00 -2.36
N LEU A 273 -31.03 7.27 -3.50
CA LEU A 273 -30.71 8.46 -4.30
C LEU A 273 -31.30 9.71 -3.63
N MET A 274 -30.45 10.68 -3.27
CA MET A 274 -30.93 11.94 -2.68
C MET A 274 -31.28 12.98 -3.76
N PRO A 275 -32.51 13.56 -3.72
CA PRO A 275 -32.99 14.48 -4.75
C PRO A 275 -32.13 15.74 -4.91
N VAL A 276 -31.56 16.25 -3.82
CA VAL A 276 -30.87 17.55 -3.81
C VAL A 276 -29.40 17.45 -4.24
N VAL A 277 -28.73 16.35 -3.90
CA VAL A 277 -27.27 16.18 -4.08
C VAL A 277 -26.93 15.36 -5.33
N ASN A 278 -27.93 14.73 -5.97
CA ASN A 278 -27.78 13.83 -7.13
C ASN A 278 -26.67 12.77 -6.94
N ALA A 279 -26.44 12.39 -5.68
CA ALA A 279 -25.45 11.42 -5.24
C ALA A 279 -26.17 10.34 -4.41
N PRO A 280 -25.87 9.05 -4.62
CA PRO A 280 -26.47 7.99 -3.82
C PRO A 280 -25.82 7.90 -2.45
N PHE A 281 -26.67 7.84 -1.42
CA PHE A 281 -26.30 7.49 -0.06
C PHE A 281 -26.24 5.97 0.06
N ARG A 282 -25.21 5.46 0.72
CA ARG A 282 -24.92 4.03 0.81
C ARG A 282 -24.71 3.66 2.27
N LEU A 283 -25.45 2.67 2.72
CA LEU A 283 -25.25 2.02 3.99
C LEU A 283 -24.99 0.55 3.71
N TYR A 284 -23.82 0.03 4.07
CA TYR A 284 -23.51 -1.37 3.81
C TYR A 284 -22.90 -2.07 5.01
N TRP A 285 -23.20 -3.36 5.08
CA TRP A 285 -22.48 -4.32 5.90
C TRP A 285 -21.75 -5.29 4.98
N ALA A 286 -20.47 -5.51 5.24
CA ALA A 286 -19.63 -6.43 4.48
C ALA A 286 -18.99 -7.45 5.42
N TYR A 287 -18.86 -8.68 4.95
CA TYR A 287 -18.18 -9.80 5.59
C TYR A 287 -17.07 -10.32 4.67
N ASN A 288 -15.85 -10.39 5.19
CA ASN A 288 -14.66 -10.77 4.44
C ASN A 288 -14.53 -12.29 4.40
N LEU A 289 -14.89 -12.89 3.26
CA LEU A 289 -14.74 -14.32 2.99
C LEU A 289 -13.26 -14.72 2.87
N ARG A 290 -12.43 -13.81 2.38
CA ARG A 290 -10.98 -14.02 2.24
C ARG A 290 -10.26 -12.76 2.68
N TYR A 291 -9.44 -12.91 3.70
CA TYR A 291 -8.68 -11.84 4.35
C TYR A 291 -7.27 -12.36 4.69
N LEU A 292 -6.38 -11.45 5.07
CA LEU A 292 -5.03 -11.75 5.54
C LEU A 292 -5.02 -11.89 7.05
N ASP A 293 -4.78 -13.12 7.51
CA ASP A 293 -4.36 -13.43 8.87
C ASP A 293 -3.01 -14.14 8.76
N THR A 294 -1.94 -13.46 9.16
CA THR A 294 -0.58 -14.00 9.10
C THR A 294 0.28 -13.43 10.20
N THR A 295 1.35 -14.14 10.54
CA THR A 295 2.43 -13.59 11.35
C THR A 295 3.52 -13.07 10.43
N LEU A 296 3.89 -11.80 10.61
CA LEU A 296 4.97 -11.15 9.87
C LEU A 296 6.23 -11.22 10.73
N THR A 297 7.27 -11.81 10.17
CA THR A 297 8.57 -11.97 10.83
C THR A 297 9.62 -11.26 9.97
N PRO A 298 10.12 -10.08 10.39
CA PRO A 298 11.23 -9.43 9.71
C PRO A 298 12.46 -10.33 9.71
N PRO A 299 13.26 -10.35 8.63
CA PRO A 299 14.53 -11.07 8.62
C PRO A 299 15.48 -10.55 9.70
N VAL A 300 16.21 -11.45 10.36
CA VAL A 300 17.27 -11.09 11.31
C VAL A 300 18.60 -11.12 10.57
N VAL A 301 19.30 -9.99 10.55
CA VAL A 301 20.62 -9.82 9.92
C VAL A 301 21.74 -9.49 10.90
N ALA A 302 21.41 -9.23 12.17
CA ALA A 302 22.40 -9.01 13.20
C ALA A 302 22.81 -10.36 13.82
N ASP A 303 24.09 -10.68 13.76
CA ASP A 303 24.72 -11.78 14.50
C ASP A 303 25.30 -11.31 15.86
N PRO A 304 25.75 -12.22 16.75
CA PRO A 304 26.28 -11.85 18.07
C PRO A 304 27.45 -10.86 18.06
N SER A 305 28.20 -10.72 16.96
CA SER A 305 29.34 -9.80 16.85
C SER A 305 28.93 -8.33 16.88
N PHE A 306 27.67 -8.01 16.57
CA PHE A 306 27.14 -6.64 16.67
C PHE A 306 26.84 -6.21 18.12
N PHE A 307 27.03 -7.10 19.10
CA PHE A 307 26.61 -6.87 20.47
C PHE A 307 27.77 -7.06 21.46
N PRO A 308 27.84 -6.26 22.53
CA PRO A 308 28.92 -6.35 23.51
C PRO A 308 28.87 -7.63 24.36
N ASN A 309 27.72 -8.32 24.41
CA ASN A 309 27.55 -9.58 25.13
C ASN A 309 26.28 -10.33 24.67
N THR A 310 26.19 -11.60 25.08
CA THR A 310 25.06 -12.49 24.75
C THR A 310 23.73 -12.01 25.33
N ALA A 311 23.71 -11.39 26.52
CA ALA A 311 22.47 -10.91 27.13
C ALA A 311 21.83 -9.80 26.30
N THR A 312 22.65 -8.88 25.79
CA THR A 312 22.24 -7.82 24.87
C THR A 312 21.75 -8.40 23.54
N PHE A 313 22.48 -9.36 22.96
CA PHE A 313 22.07 -10.04 21.72
C PHE A 313 20.71 -10.74 21.85
N GLN A 314 20.52 -11.55 22.90
CA GLN A 314 19.27 -12.29 23.10
C GLN A 314 18.08 -11.34 23.31
N SER A 315 18.25 -10.29 24.12
CA SER A 315 17.22 -9.27 24.30
C SER A 315 16.90 -8.53 22.99
N ALA A 316 17.93 -8.21 22.20
CA ALA A 316 17.76 -7.57 20.90
C ALA A 316 16.94 -8.43 19.93
N VAL A 317 17.27 -9.72 19.78
CA VAL A 317 16.52 -10.64 18.92
C VAL A 317 15.09 -10.88 19.43
N GLN A 318 14.89 -10.92 20.75
CA GLN A 318 13.55 -11.16 21.28
C GLN A 318 12.62 -9.94 21.15
N ASN A 319 13.14 -8.74 21.37
CA ASN A 319 12.31 -7.55 21.59
C ASN A 319 12.39 -6.52 20.45
N TYR A 320 13.45 -6.54 19.63
CA TYR A 320 13.74 -5.47 18.68
C TYR A 320 13.99 -5.96 17.25
N LEU A 321 14.57 -7.16 17.07
CA LEU A 321 15.01 -7.67 15.78
C LEU A 321 14.23 -8.91 15.39
N GLY A 322 13.50 -8.86 14.27
CA GLY A 322 12.76 -10.02 13.77
C GLY A 322 11.64 -10.51 14.68
N ALA A 323 11.23 -9.71 15.67
CA ALA A 323 10.11 -10.04 16.54
C ALA A 323 8.84 -10.23 15.69
N PRO A 324 8.22 -11.44 15.72
CA PRO A 324 7.03 -11.70 14.93
C PRO A 324 5.86 -10.89 15.46
N PHE A 325 5.10 -10.26 14.57
CA PHE A 325 3.85 -9.60 14.92
C PHE A 325 2.70 -10.14 14.08
N ARG A 326 1.53 -10.28 14.70
CA ARG A 326 0.34 -10.76 14.01
C ARG A 326 -0.30 -9.63 13.22
N TRP A 327 -0.62 -9.91 11.97
CA TRP A 327 -1.47 -9.08 11.13
C TRP A 327 -2.80 -9.80 10.92
N ASP A 328 -3.88 -9.22 11.44
CA ASP A 328 -5.23 -9.78 11.36
C ASP A 328 -6.17 -8.72 10.76
N GLU A 329 -6.55 -8.93 9.50
CA GLU A 329 -7.55 -8.09 8.83
C GLU A 329 -8.94 -8.32 9.45
N ARG A 330 -9.74 -7.26 9.56
CA ARG A 330 -11.10 -7.33 10.12
C ARG A 330 -11.96 -8.32 9.35
N ARG A 331 -12.84 -9.05 10.04
CA ARG A 331 -13.77 -10.01 9.40
C ARG A 331 -15.03 -9.37 8.83
N SER A 332 -15.45 -8.23 9.38
CA SER A 332 -16.63 -7.51 8.90
C SER A 332 -16.55 -6.03 9.20
N ILE A 333 -17.24 -5.23 8.40
CA ILE A 333 -17.38 -3.79 8.63
C ILE A 333 -18.82 -3.37 8.36
N PHE A 334 -19.26 -2.36 9.12
CA PHE A 334 -20.46 -1.60 8.83
C PHE A 334 -20.03 -0.18 8.47
N ARG A 335 -20.48 0.35 7.33
CA ARG A 335 -20.04 1.68 6.87
C ARG A 335 -21.16 2.45 6.19
N PHE A 336 -21.06 3.76 6.37
CA PHE A 336 -21.83 4.76 5.68
C PHE A 336 -20.93 5.48 4.67
N SER A 337 -21.42 5.70 3.46
CA SER A 337 -20.69 6.39 2.40
C SER A 337 -21.62 7.14 1.45
N ILE A 338 -21.05 8.09 0.70
CA ILE A 338 -21.76 8.88 -0.31
C ILE A 338 -20.95 8.77 -1.61
N GLY A 339 -21.59 8.29 -2.68
CA GLY A 339 -20.92 8.06 -3.95
C GLY A 339 -21.48 6.85 -4.68
N ARG A 340 -21.09 6.65 -5.95
CA ARG A 340 -21.58 5.53 -6.77
C ARG A 340 -20.74 4.28 -6.52
N THR A 341 -21.33 3.10 -6.70
CA THR A 341 -20.56 1.93 -7.10
C THR A 341 -20.40 1.97 -8.62
N PHE A 342 -19.13 2.01 -9.06
CA PHE A 342 -18.60 1.84 -10.41
C PHE A 342 -19.48 2.20 -11.62
#